data_AF-A0A1H3FDA4-F1
#
_entry.id   AF-A0A1H3FDA4-F1
#
_cell.length_a   1.000
_cell.length_b   1.000
_cell.length_c   1.000
_cell.angle_alpha   90.00
_cell.angle_beta   90.00
_cell.angle_gamma   90.00
#
_symmetry.space_group_name_H-M   'P 1'
#
loop_
_entity.id
_entity.type
_entity.pdbx_description
1 polymer ?
#
loop_
_entity_poly.entity_id
_entity_poly.type
_entity_poly.pdbx_seq_one_letter_code
_entity_poly.pdbx_strand_id
1 'polypeptide(L)'
;MDDPDDSAESADGASLDEMMQHLGEAKKLDKSTLTSNQTQWSGLQRKVRTQRNVAILSKNYSDRLDELVTREKITHRSGSRLVSAAAAFDAHGQLPIYYRTGDMVTHTGIITDLILDPDPESQKAEKFRSQVSEDDDYADYNEELDTTTYIVEHGRKLDEPFQMTALRKVSDDEAIDEGFWRSPAYVYTREGDFSSLGG
;
A
#
# COMPACT_ATOMS: atom_id res chain seq x y z
N MET A 1 10.29 -8.19 -94.04
CA MET A 1 8.89 -7.97 -94.44
C MET A 1 8.18 -7.44 -93.22
N ASP A 2 7.78 -6.17 -93.35
CA ASP A 2 6.62 -5.52 -92.73
C ASP A 2 6.47 -5.50 -91.19
N ASP A 3 6.71 -4.31 -90.62
CA ASP A 3 5.93 -3.75 -89.48
C ASP A 3 4.53 -3.34 -89.98
N PRO A 4 3.48 -3.34 -89.12
CA PRO A 4 3.12 -2.06 -88.49
C PRO A 4 2.47 -2.16 -87.08
N ASP A 5 2.48 -1.00 -86.40
CA ASP A 5 1.48 -0.46 -85.44
C ASP A 5 1.18 -1.26 -84.14
N ASP A 6 0.94 -0.66 -82.97
CA ASP A 6 0.43 0.67 -82.65
C ASP A 6 0.71 0.98 -81.16
N SER A 7 0.89 2.26 -80.83
CA SER A 7 0.33 3.01 -79.67
C SER A 7 0.17 2.33 -78.28
N ALA A 8 0.36 2.97 -77.13
CA ALA A 8 0.60 4.35 -76.75
C ALA A 8 0.78 4.41 -75.21
N GLU A 9 1.40 5.50 -74.77
CA GLU A 9 1.14 6.23 -73.51
C GLU A 9 1.24 5.54 -72.14
N SER A 10 2.37 5.82 -71.50
CA SER A 10 2.47 6.51 -70.19
C SER A 10 1.15 6.85 -69.48
N ALA A 11 1.03 6.40 -68.23
CA ALA A 11 0.78 7.30 -67.10
C ALA A 11 1.07 6.57 -65.78
N ASP A 12 2.10 7.05 -65.09
CA ASP A 12 2.12 7.13 -63.64
C ASP A 12 0.76 7.62 -63.15
N GLY A 13 0.01 6.70 -62.53
CA GLY A 13 -1.32 6.94 -62.00
C GLY A 13 -1.46 6.33 -60.63
N ALA A 14 -0.42 6.45 -59.79
CA ALA A 14 -0.56 6.28 -58.35
C ALA A 14 -1.56 7.34 -57.85
N SER A 15 -2.84 6.96 -57.79
CA SER A 15 -3.82 7.83 -57.16
C SER A 15 -3.47 7.95 -55.68
N LEU A 16 -3.35 9.19 -55.22
CA LEU A 16 -3.13 9.54 -53.80
C LEU A 16 -4.18 8.93 -52.86
N ASP A 17 -5.30 8.46 -53.41
CA ASP A 17 -6.43 7.87 -52.69
C ASP A 17 -6.14 6.40 -52.26
N GLU A 18 -5.39 5.65 -53.07
CA GLU A 18 -5.07 4.24 -52.79
C GLU A 18 -3.94 4.10 -51.73
N MET A 19 -3.02 5.07 -51.68
CA MET A 19 -2.03 5.16 -50.59
C MET A 19 -2.63 5.63 -49.25
N MET A 20 -3.73 6.39 -49.26
CA MET A 20 -4.41 6.79 -48.02
C MET A 20 -5.26 5.68 -47.40
N GLN A 21 -5.74 4.71 -48.19
CA GLN A 21 -6.45 3.55 -47.65
C GLN A 21 -5.53 2.62 -46.85
N HIS A 22 -4.27 2.43 -47.27
CA HIS A 22 -3.32 1.59 -46.52
C HIS A 22 -2.67 2.28 -45.30
N LEU A 23 -2.74 3.61 -45.19
CA LEU A 23 -2.35 4.34 -43.97
C LEU A 23 -3.46 4.32 -42.90
N GLY A 24 -4.72 4.04 -43.27
CA GLY A 24 -5.84 3.89 -42.34
C GLY A 24 -5.81 2.57 -41.57
N GLU A 25 -5.26 1.50 -42.15
CA GLU A 25 -5.17 0.19 -41.50
C GLU A 25 -3.87 -0.02 -40.72
N ALA A 26 -2.75 0.58 -41.15
CA ALA A 26 -1.48 0.52 -40.40
C ALA A 26 -1.50 1.33 -39.09
N LYS A 27 -2.46 2.24 -38.89
CA LYS A 27 -2.64 2.97 -37.62
C LYS A 27 -3.57 2.30 -36.62
N LYS A 28 -4.21 1.18 -36.98
CA LYS A 28 -5.15 0.47 -36.10
C LYS A 28 -4.59 -0.79 -35.43
N LEU A 29 -3.40 -1.22 -35.80
CA LEU A 29 -2.79 -2.46 -35.28
C LEU A 29 -1.67 -2.27 -34.26
N ASP A 30 -1.37 -1.03 -33.86
CA ASP A 30 -0.30 -0.75 -32.87
C ASP A 30 -0.77 0.09 -31.67
N LYS A 31 -2.05 -0.11 -31.28
CA LYS A 31 -2.63 0.46 -30.05
C LYS A 31 -3.27 -0.56 -29.13
N SER A 32 -3.14 -1.86 -29.41
CA SER A 32 -3.77 -2.94 -28.63
C SER A 32 -2.79 -3.86 -27.91
N THR A 33 -1.48 -3.55 -27.88
CA THR A 33 -0.49 -4.35 -27.12
C THR A 33 0.28 -3.53 -26.08
N LEU A 34 -0.39 -2.56 -25.47
CA LEU A 34 -0.02 -2.05 -24.15
C LEU A 34 -1.28 -1.99 -23.30
N THR A 35 -1.93 -3.14 -23.11
CA THR A 35 -2.54 -3.43 -21.80
C THR A 35 -1.40 -3.51 -20.79
N SER A 36 -0.83 -2.35 -20.45
CA SER A 36 -0.12 -2.24 -19.20
C SER A 36 -1.21 -2.48 -18.15
N ASN A 37 -1.25 -3.69 -17.61
CA ASN A 37 -1.85 -3.98 -16.31
C ASN A 37 -1.04 -3.22 -15.22
N GLN A 38 -0.86 -1.91 -15.40
CA GLN A 38 -0.52 -1.02 -14.32
C GLN A 38 -1.77 -1.00 -13.46
N THR A 39 -1.81 -1.84 -12.43
CA THR A 39 -2.70 -1.65 -11.30
C THR A 39 -2.55 -0.19 -10.89
N GLN A 40 -3.51 0.66 -11.27
CA GLN A 40 -3.41 2.08 -11.03
C GLN A 40 -3.54 2.30 -9.54
N TRP A 41 -2.41 2.47 -8.87
CA TRP A 41 -2.41 2.81 -7.45
C TRP A 41 -3.14 4.13 -7.23
N SER A 42 -3.92 4.18 -6.16
CA SER A 42 -4.54 5.42 -5.70
C SER A 42 -3.48 6.48 -5.41
N GLY A 43 -3.89 7.76 -5.37
CA GLY A 43 -2.97 8.85 -5.05
C GLY A 43 -2.24 8.64 -3.72
N LEU A 44 -2.95 8.13 -2.71
CA LEU A 44 -2.36 7.80 -1.40
C LEU A 44 -1.41 6.61 -1.50
N GLN A 45 -1.79 5.51 -2.17
CA GLN A 45 -0.93 4.34 -2.37
C GLN A 45 0.38 4.74 -3.07
N ARG A 46 0.32 5.62 -4.07
CA ARG A 46 1.53 6.12 -4.73
C ARG A 46 2.43 6.89 -3.75
N LYS A 47 1.85 7.79 -2.94
CA LYS A 47 2.60 8.58 -1.95
C LYS A 47 3.31 7.69 -0.92
N VAL A 48 2.57 6.77 -0.29
CA VAL A 48 3.13 5.91 0.78
C VAL A 48 4.21 4.96 0.27
N ARG A 49 4.18 4.60 -1.02
CA ARG A 49 5.23 3.80 -1.66
C ARG A 49 6.50 4.58 -1.97
N THR A 50 6.38 5.87 -2.26
CA THR A 50 7.53 6.71 -2.60
C THR A 50 8.22 7.32 -1.38
N GLN A 51 7.47 7.61 -0.33
CA GLN A 51 7.97 8.24 0.89
C GLN A 51 8.37 7.17 1.90
N ARG A 52 9.62 7.21 2.39
CA ARG A 52 10.14 6.24 3.37
C ARG A 52 9.78 6.59 4.81
N ASN A 53 9.51 7.86 5.09
CA ASN A 53 9.17 8.38 6.41
C ASN A 53 7.67 8.27 6.69
N VAL A 54 7.05 7.15 6.34
CA VAL A 54 5.60 6.93 6.49
C VAL A 54 5.35 5.97 7.64
N ALA A 55 4.35 6.28 8.45
CA ALA A 55 3.84 5.44 9.52
C ALA A 55 2.32 5.31 9.44
N ILE A 56 1.80 4.34 10.18
CA ILE A 56 0.38 4.24 10.51
C ILE A 56 0.14 4.85 11.89
N LEU A 57 -0.89 5.66 12.06
CA LEU A 57 -1.46 5.98 13.36
C LEU A 57 -2.67 5.08 13.59
N SER A 58 -2.60 4.24 14.62
CA SER A 58 -3.69 3.34 15.00
C SER A 58 -4.09 3.49 16.47
N LYS A 59 -5.33 3.13 16.79
CA LYS A 59 -5.81 2.97 18.17
C LYS A 59 -5.76 1.50 18.55
N ASN A 60 -5.36 1.21 19.79
CA ASN A 60 -5.47 -0.14 20.37
C ASN A 60 -5.85 -0.04 21.86
N TYR A 61 -6.22 -1.18 22.46
CA TYR A 61 -6.50 -1.29 23.91
C TYR A 61 -5.21 -1.26 24.72
N SER A 62 -5.27 -0.74 25.95
CA SER A 62 -4.09 -0.63 26.85
C SER A 62 -3.36 -1.96 27.00
N ASP A 63 -4.13 -3.02 27.26
CA ASP A 63 -3.56 -4.31 27.65
C ASP A 63 -2.81 -4.93 26.45
N ARG A 64 -3.31 -4.71 25.22
CA ARG A 64 -2.61 -5.10 23.99
C ARG A 64 -1.36 -4.28 23.74
N LEU A 65 -1.33 -3.01 24.16
CA LEU A 65 -0.13 -2.18 24.07
C LEU A 65 0.92 -2.56 25.12
N ASP A 66 0.51 -3.05 26.29
CA ASP A 66 1.44 -3.58 27.28
C ASP A 66 2.07 -4.90 26.79
N GLU A 67 1.30 -5.77 26.13
CA GLU A 67 1.84 -6.97 25.46
C GLU A 67 2.83 -6.63 24.36
N LEU A 68 2.54 -5.59 23.56
CA LEU A 68 3.44 -5.09 22.52
C LEU A 68 4.82 -4.71 23.09
N VAL A 69 4.89 -4.18 24.32
CA VAL A 69 6.15 -3.78 24.95
C VAL A 69 6.90 -4.98 25.54
N THR A 70 6.18 -5.99 26.01
CA THR A 70 6.76 -7.13 26.73
C THR A 70 7.18 -8.28 25.82
N ARG A 71 6.56 -8.41 24.64
CA ARG A 71 6.87 -9.44 23.65
C ARG A 71 7.81 -8.91 22.59
N GLU A 72 8.67 -9.79 22.07
CA GLU A 72 9.53 -9.46 20.93
C GLU A 72 8.70 -9.17 19.66
N LYS A 73 7.64 -9.96 19.46
CA LYS A 73 6.72 -9.89 18.32
C LYS A 73 5.29 -10.17 18.78
N ILE A 74 4.33 -9.49 18.16
CA ILE A 74 2.90 -9.71 18.43
C ILE A 74 2.04 -9.50 17.18
N THR A 75 1.01 -10.33 17.01
CA THR A 75 0.01 -10.16 15.95
C THR A 75 -1.11 -9.22 16.36
N HIS A 76 -1.23 -8.12 15.61
CA HIS A 76 -2.37 -7.20 15.68
C HIS A 76 -3.26 -7.33 14.45
N ARG A 77 -4.51 -6.92 14.62
CA ARG A 77 -5.61 -7.14 13.66
C ARG A 77 -6.40 -5.86 13.41
N SER A 78 -7.04 -5.79 12.25
CA SER A 78 -7.96 -4.73 11.88
C SER A 78 -9.02 -5.24 10.91
N GLY A 79 -10.30 -5.01 11.23
CA GLY A 79 -11.42 -5.28 10.32
C GLY A 79 -11.50 -4.34 9.11
N SER A 80 -10.58 -3.38 8.98
CA SER A 80 -10.47 -2.55 7.78
C SER A 80 -9.45 -3.13 6.82
N ARG A 81 -9.75 -3.11 5.52
CA ARG A 81 -8.81 -3.52 4.47
C ARG A 81 -7.77 -2.43 4.19
N LEU A 82 -6.58 -2.54 4.78
CA LEU A 82 -5.55 -1.49 4.75
C LEU A 82 -4.68 -1.56 3.49
N VAL A 83 -5.28 -1.33 2.33
CA VAL A 83 -4.59 -1.43 1.04
C VAL A 83 -3.40 -0.49 0.89
N SER A 84 -3.43 0.70 1.51
CA SER A 84 -2.29 1.63 1.48
C SER A 84 -1.17 1.19 2.43
N ALA A 85 -1.49 0.54 3.55
CA ALA A 85 -0.49 -0.08 4.43
C ALA A 85 0.23 -1.21 3.72
N ALA A 86 -0.51 -2.11 3.07
CA ALA A 86 0.06 -3.18 2.26
C ALA A 86 0.93 -2.64 1.13
N ALA A 87 0.48 -1.57 0.46
CA ALA A 87 1.27 -0.91 -0.57
C ALA A 87 2.60 -0.34 -0.03
N ALA A 88 2.57 0.32 1.14
CA ALA A 88 3.77 0.85 1.78
C ALA A 88 4.72 -0.28 2.24
N PHE A 89 4.17 -1.31 2.87
CA PHE A 89 4.92 -2.48 3.31
C PHE A 89 5.61 -3.21 2.15
N ASP A 90 4.90 -3.45 1.04
CA ASP A 90 5.47 -4.04 -0.18
C ASP A 90 6.62 -3.22 -0.77
N ALA A 91 6.58 -1.89 -0.64
CA ALA A 91 7.63 -1.02 -1.16
C ALA A 91 8.87 -0.95 -0.26
N HIS A 92 8.69 -1.03 1.07
CA HIS A 92 9.75 -0.72 2.04
C HIS A 92 10.19 -1.92 2.89
N GLY A 93 9.46 -3.04 2.84
CA GLY A 93 9.70 -4.26 3.64
C GLY A 93 9.31 -4.16 5.11
N GLN A 94 9.08 -2.95 5.62
CA GLN A 94 8.64 -2.67 6.98
C GLN A 94 7.81 -1.38 7.01
N LEU A 95 6.97 -1.22 8.03
CA LEU A 95 6.14 -0.04 8.18
C LEU A 95 6.02 0.40 9.65
N PRO A 96 6.59 1.55 10.03
CA PRO A 96 6.41 2.13 11.36
C PRO A 96 4.93 2.30 11.73
N ILE A 97 4.62 2.11 13.01
CA ILE A 97 3.27 2.31 13.55
C ILE A 97 3.33 3.07 14.88
N TYR A 98 2.50 4.10 14.99
CA TYR A 98 2.16 4.82 16.21
C TYR A 98 0.85 4.26 16.77
N TYR A 99 0.83 4.02 18.07
CA TYR A 99 -0.37 3.66 18.80
C TYR A 99 -0.80 4.78 19.73
N ARG A 100 -2.10 5.06 19.72
CA ARG A 100 -2.72 6.03 20.62
C ARG A 100 -3.71 5.40 21.58
N THR A 101 -3.82 6.03 22.75
CA THR A 101 -4.88 5.80 23.74
C THR A 101 -5.61 7.13 23.93
N GLY A 102 -6.87 7.21 23.47
CA GLY A 102 -7.53 8.50 23.28
C GLY A 102 -6.80 9.30 22.19
N ASP A 103 -6.48 10.56 22.47
CA ASP A 103 -5.81 11.47 21.52
C ASP A 103 -4.28 11.53 21.70
N MET A 104 -3.74 10.76 22.66
CA MET A 104 -2.31 10.70 22.95
C MET A 104 -1.67 9.50 22.27
N VAL A 105 -0.64 9.74 21.47
CA VAL A 105 0.30 8.73 20.99
C VAL A 105 1.19 8.32 22.14
N THR A 106 1.14 7.04 22.50
CA THR A 106 1.74 6.49 23.72
C THR A 106 2.75 5.38 23.42
N HIS A 107 2.59 4.68 22.30
CA HIS A 107 3.47 3.57 21.93
C HIS A 107 3.87 3.64 20.46
N THR A 108 4.96 2.98 20.15
CA THR A 108 5.46 2.79 18.79
C THR A 108 5.81 1.32 18.58
N GLY A 109 5.83 0.91 17.31
CA GLY A 109 6.32 -0.39 16.89
C GLY A 109 6.56 -0.38 15.39
N ILE A 110 6.97 -1.52 14.84
CA ILE A 110 7.27 -1.68 13.41
C ILE A 110 6.54 -2.90 12.90
N ILE A 111 5.74 -2.70 11.87
CA ILE A 111 5.12 -3.80 11.14
C ILE A 111 6.18 -4.47 10.28
N THR A 112 6.48 -5.73 10.57
CA THR A 112 7.48 -6.55 9.86
C THR A 112 6.86 -7.60 8.95
N ASP A 113 5.57 -7.91 9.17
CA ASP A 113 4.79 -8.75 8.28
C ASP A 113 3.35 -8.22 8.18
N LEU A 114 2.78 -8.30 6.99
CA LEU A 114 1.40 -7.90 6.74
C LEU A 114 0.73 -8.83 5.74
N ILE A 115 -0.53 -9.19 6.02
CA ILE A 115 -1.41 -9.90 5.11
C ILE A 115 -2.78 -9.21 5.08
N LEU A 116 -3.35 -9.13 3.87
CA LEU A 116 -4.74 -8.75 3.65
C LEU A 116 -5.52 -10.02 3.32
N ASP A 117 -6.74 -10.11 3.87
CA ASP A 117 -7.69 -11.21 3.68
C ASP A 117 -7.02 -12.58 3.84
N PRO A 118 -6.47 -12.89 5.04
CA PRO A 118 -5.71 -14.10 5.26
C PRO A 118 -6.55 -15.34 4.99
N ASP A 119 -6.00 -16.26 4.19
CA ASP A 119 -6.53 -17.62 4.11
C ASP A 119 -6.13 -18.37 5.39
N PRO A 120 -7.09 -18.77 6.26
CA PRO A 120 -6.80 -19.38 7.55
C PRO A 120 -6.04 -20.71 7.40
N GLU A 121 -6.16 -21.44 6.30
CA GLU A 121 -5.44 -22.72 6.13
C GLU A 121 -4.03 -22.54 5.56
N SER A 122 -3.66 -21.32 5.18
CA SER A 122 -2.36 -21.05 4.57
C SER A 122 -1.20 -21.07 5.57
N GLN A 123 -0.02 -21.52 5.11
CA GLN A 123 1.24 -21.41 5.87
C GLN A 123 1.58 -19.97 6.25
N LYS A 124 1.17 -19.00 5.41
CA LYS A 124 1.38 -17.58 5.70
C LYS A 124 0.54 -17.15 6.91
N ALA A 125 -0.70 -17.61 7.02
CA ALA A 125 -1.56 -17.35 8.18
C ALA A 125 -1.05 -18.01 9.47
N GLU A 126 -0.46 -19.20 9.38
CA GLU A 126 0.15 -19.90 10.52
C GLU A 126 1.22 -19.06 11.22
N LYS A 127 2.03 -18.32 10.44
CA LYS A 127 3.01 -17.37 10.99
C LYS A 127 2.34 -16.34 11.89
N PHE A 128 1.22 -15.74 11.48
CA PHE A 128 0.50 -14.75 12.28
C PHE A 128 -0.12 -15.37 13.53
N ARG A 129 -0.76 -16.54 13.41
CA ARG A 129 -1.34 -17.25 14.57
C ARG A 129 -0.31 -17.55 15.65
N SER A 130 0.89 -17.99 15.25
CA SER A 130 1.96 -18.29 16.20
C SER A 130 2.41 -17.11 17.06
N GLN A 131 2.05 -15.88 16.68
CA GLN A 131 2.39 -14.64 17.39
C GLN A 131 1.17 -13.98 18.06
N VAL A 132 0.00 -14.63 18.04
CA VAL A 132 -1.16 -14.21 18.84
C VAL A 132 -0.83 -14.46 20.34
N SER A 133 -1.37 -13.63 21.23
CA SER A 133 -1.18 -13.81 22.67
C SER A 133 -2.07 -14.93 23.19
N GLU A 134 -1.62 -15.66 24.22
CA GLU A 134 -2.47 -16.63 24.90
C GLU A 134 -3.64 -15.94 25.62
N ASP A 135 -3.40 -14.70 26.09
CA ASP A 135 -4.40 -13.85 26.71
C ASP A 135 -5.26 -13.09 25.68
N ASP A 136 -5.12 -13.38 24.38
CA ASP A 136 -5.88 -12.73 23.31
C ASP A 136 -7.31 -13.27 23.22
N ASP A 137 -8.27 -12.36 23.41
CA ASP A 137 -9.71 -12.62 23.40
C ASP A 137 -10.39 -12.13 22.10
N TYR A 138 -9.61 -11.70 21.10
CA TYR A 138 -10.17 -11.11 19.87
C TYR A 138 -11.05 -12.11 19.10
N ALA A 139 -10.60 -13.36 19.07
CA ALA A 139 -11.26 -14.47 18.37
C ALA A 139 -12.58 -14.90 19.02
N ASP A 140 -12.86 -14.48 20.26
CA ASP A 140 -14.14 -14.74 20.91
C ASP A 140 -15.29 -13.97 20.24
N TYR A 141 -14.96 -12.89 19.53
CA TYR A 141 -15.93 -11.99 18.91
C TYR A 141 -15.74 -11.79 17.41
N ASN A 142 -14.59 -12.19 16.85
CA ASN A 142 -14.21 -11.95 15.45
C ASN A 142 -13.48 -13.17 14.86
N GLU A 143 -13.18 -13.12 13.55
CA GLU A 143 -12.25 -14.07 12.95
C GLU A 143 -10.86 -13.96 13.60
N GLU A 144 -10.24 -15.11 13.89
CA GLU A 144 -8.94 -15.19 14.58
C GLU A 144 -7.89 -14.31 13.91
N LEU A 145 -7.83 -14.35 12.57
CA LEU A 145 -7.07 -13.44 11.73
C LEU A 145 -8.06 -12.61 10.90
N ASP A 146 -8.14 -11.31 11.17
CA ASP A 146 -9.08 -10.41 10.52
C ASP A 146 -8.58 -9.94 9.13
N THR A 147 -9.44 -9.18 8.44
CA THR A 147 -9.29 -8.55 7.13
C THR A 147 -7.89 -7.99 6.87
N THR A 148 -7.30 -7.28 7.83
CA THR A 148 -5.86 -6.97 7.83
C THR A 148 -5.24 -7.51 9.09
N THR A 149 -4.22 -8.35 8.91
CA THR A 149 -3.45 -8.94 10.01
C THR A 149 -1.97 -8.62 9.81
N TYR A 150 -1.30 -8.22 10.88
CA TYR A 150 0.09 -7.79 10.82
C TYR A 150 0.86 -8.12 12.10
N ILE A 151 2.15 -8.45 11.95
CA ILE A 151 3.08 -8.67 13.07
C ILE A 151 3.79 -7.36 13.35
N VAL A 152 3.84 -6.98 14.62
CA VAL A 152 4.57 -5.81 15.10
C VAL A 152 5.76 -6.28 15.94
N GLU A 153 6.92 -5.70 15.65
CA GLU A 153 8.16 -5.89 16.40
C GLU A 153 8.65 -4.55 16.96
N HIS A 154 9.64 -4.63 17.86
CA HIS A 154 10.26 -3.47 18.51
C HIS A 154 9.24 -2.53 19.17
N GLY A 155 8.20 -3.14 19.74
CA GLY A 155 7.18 -2.42 20.49
C GLY A 155 7.79 -1.71 21.69
N ARG A 156 7.47 -0.43 21.87
CA ARG A 156 7.90 0.35 23.03
C ARG A 156 6.87 1.39 23.42
N LYS A 157 6.80 1.66 24.72
CA LYS A 157 6.15 2.83 25.28
C LYS A 157 7.05 4.05 25.09
N LEU A 158 6.45 5.17 24.73
CA LEU A 158 7.16 6.45 24.64
C LEU A 158 7.37 7.01 26.04
N ASP A 159 8.59 7.44 26.33
CA ASP A 159 8.91 8.17 27.58
C ASP A 159 8.15 9.50 27.64
N GLU A 160 7.98 10.15 26.49
CA GLU A 160 7.22 11.39 26.32
C GLU A 160 6.06 11.17 25.32
N PRO A 161 4.89 10.69 25.80
CA PRO A 161 3.68 10.65 24.99
C PRO A 161 3.31 12.03 24.47
N PHE A 162 2.70 12.08 23.30
CA PHE A 162 2.38 13.35 22.63
C PHE A 162 1.01 13.31 21.95
N GLN A 163 0.46 14.50 21.67
CA GLN A 163 -0.84 14.62 21.02
C GLN A 163 -0.78 14.12 19.56
N MET A 164 -1.79 13.36 19.13
CA MET A 164 -1.84 12.86 17.74
C MET A 164 -1.87 13.99 16.70
N THR A 165 -2.34 15.18 17.09
CA THR A 165 -2.34 16.40 16.26
C THR A 165 -0.94 16.88 15.89
N ALA A 166 0.11 16.42 16.57
CA ALA A 166 1.50 16.66 16.18
C ALA A 166 1.93 15.85 14.94
N LEU A 167 1.14 14.85 14.53
CA LEU A 167 1.39 14.07 13.32
C LEU A 167 0.73 14.72 12.10
N ARG A 168 1.40 14.64 10.95
CA ARG A 168 0.88 15.15 9.67
C ARG A 168 0.47 14.01 8.77
N LYS A 169 -0.73 14.09 8.19
CA LYS A 169 -1.30 13.12 7.25
C LYS A 169 -0.51 13.09 5.95
N VAL A 170 -0.28 11.90 5.40
CA VAL A 170 0.35 11.74 4.07
C VAL A 170 -0.58 12.19 2.93
N SER A 171 -1.91 12.11 3.14
CA SER A 171 -2.91 12.43 2.12
C SER A 171 -2.84 13.88 1.66
N ASP A 172 -2.72 14.82 2.59
CA ASP A 172 -2.90 16.26 2.39
C ASP A 172 -1.87 17.12 3.15
N ASP A 173 -0.94 16.51 3.90
CA ASP A 173 0.07 17.20 4.72
C ASP A 173 -0.51 18.04 5.87
N GLU A 174 -1.79 17.88 6.19
CA GLU A 174 -2.40 18.55 7.34
C GLU A 174 -2.18 17.75 8.63
N ALA A 175 -2.29 18.43 9.77
CA ALA A 175 -2.29 17.77 11.07
C ALA A 175 -3.45 16.76 11.19
N ILE A 176 -3.30 15.73 12.02
CA ILE A 176 -4.45 14.92 12.43
C ILE A 176 -5.43 15.81 13.19
N ASP A 177 -6.70 15.74 12.84
CA ASP A 177 -7.76 16.52 13.48
C ASP A 177 -7.95 16.11 14.95
N GLU A 178 -8.31 17.06 15.81
CA GLU A 178 -8.74 16.75 17.17
C GLU A 178 -9.95 15.81 17.16
N GLY A 179 -9.98 14.82 18.06
CA GLY A 179 -11.05 13.83 18.11
C GLY A 179 -11.13 12.91 16.88
N PHE A 180 -10.07 12.84 16.05
CA PHE A 180 -9.98 11.90 14.95
C PHE A 180 -10.33 10.49 15.42
N TRP A 181 -11.37 9.90 14.84
CA TRP A 181 -11.86 8.58 15.22
C TRP A 181 -11.65 7.51 14.14
N ARG A 182 -11.40 7.94 12.88
CA ARG A 182 -11.28 7.05 11.70
C ARG A 182 -9.90 6.40 11.62
N SER A 183 -9.57 5.57 12.60
CA SER A 183 -8.34 4.76 12.58
C SER A 183 -8.41 3.69 11.48
N PRO A 184 -7.31 3.38 10.79
CA PRO A 184 -6.00 4.02 10.90
C PRO A 184 -5.84 5.27 10.00
N ALA A 185 -4.93 6.17 10.38
CA ALA A 185 -4.43 7.24 9.52
C ALA A 185 -3.02 6.92 9.02
N TYR A 186 -2.66 7.46 7.85
CA TYR A 186 -1.30 7.38 7.31
C TYR A 186 -0.62 8.72 7.55
N VAL A 187 0.50 8.71 8.26
CA VAL A 187 1.18 9.92 8.74
C VAL A 187 2.66 9.90 8.40
N TYR A 188 3.30 11.05 8.40
CA TYR A 188 4.75 11.13 8.38
C TYR A 188 5.33 10.83 9.77
N THR A 189 6.44 10.08 9.84
CA THR A 189 7.18 9.86 11.08
C THR A 189 7.82 11.16 11.55
N ARG A 190 7.84 11.40 12.87
CA ARG A 190 8.68 12.46 13.44
C ARG A 190 10.14 12.02 13.44
N GLU A 191 11.03 12.99 13.30
CA GLU A 191 12.47 12.75 13.43
C GLU A 191 12.78 12.20 14.83
N GLY A 192 13.64 11.20 14.93
CA GLY A 192 13.97 10.57 16.22
C GLY A 192 13.17 9.30 16.53
N ASP A 193 11.88 9.28 16.22
CA ASP A 193 10.93 8.27 16.74
C ASP A 193 11.20 6.83 16.30
N PHE A 194 11.88 6.63 15.15
CA PHE A 194 12.20 5.30 14.60
C PHE A 194 13.67 5.17 14.17
N SER A 195 14.55 6.02 14.70
CA SER A 195 15.95 6.17 14.26
C SER A 195 16.82 4.93 14.47
N SER A 196 16.39 3.97 15.29
CA SER A 196 17.06 2.68 15.48
C SER A 196 16.96 1.74 14.27
N LEU A 197 16.30 2.15 13.18
CA LEU A 197 16.09 1.35 11.96
C LEU A 197 17.02 1.70 10.79
N GLY A 198 17.95 2.62 10.99
CA GLY A 198 18.98 2.96 10.01
C GLY A 198 20.33 2.34 10.36
N GLY A 199 20.53 1.08 9.99
CA GLY A 199 21.83 0.40 9.96
C GLY A 199 22.09 -0.16 8.57
#